data_AF-A0A1I0KS11-F1
#
_entry.id   AF-A0A1I0KS11-F1
#
_cell.length_a   1.000
_cell.length_b   1.000
_cell.length_c   1.000
_cell.angle_alpha   90.00
_cell.angle_beta   90.00
_cell.angle_gamma   90.00
#
_symmetry.space_group_name_H-M   'P 1'
#
loop_
_entity.id
_entity.type
_entity.pdbx_description
1 polymer ?
#
loop_
_entity_poly.entity_id
_entity_poly.type
_entity_poly.pdbx_seq_one_letter_code
_entity_poly.pdbx_strand_id
1 'polypeptide(L)'
;MAVPAAANVAASTRTPAAFTLSQGGARTRSEVLGEELSFDCSEAEREEACHFEARYRLRNGTSEVEVIDAAFLGIRVSEVRVAFDGEPLPVAPAPMASPESTPLTGDAVQASPSPEEALGRLARTAVERFGFTLTLPPGRGGELVVRGVVRLERRFLPSGYEWPAVQARHVLLSSPPQATSWDIDYLLGPIRTWAGNPELHVTVRIPSAWEVGSSPDASARTRPEAAGWQVRRKGAHAVAERRIEGASAPEWFNIALTRRKPWWAPGGLQLGVGARLGGASRFMARLGYQLAAPESFLHSLSVETDFREQLVLTPLTQYATPQLFILPSLGLGAGVPVQVLPEARPGVRLLVDLHLGPVGAAFSWDHYPRLREGLEPFSRLALLLQVGL
;
A
#
# COMPACT_ATOMS: atom_id res chain seq x y z
N MET A 1 -7.52 -13.84 1.41
CA MET A 1 -7.87 -12.62 0.66
C MET A 1 -8.19 -11.54 1.69
N ALA A 2 -7.57 -10.35 1.58
CA ALA A 2 -7.86 -9.22 2.46
C ALA A 2 -9.15 -8.51 2.01
N VAL A 3 -10.00 -8.13 2.96
CA VAL A 3 -11.29 -7.48 2.67
C VAL A 3 -11.10 -5.96 2.81
N PRO A 4 -11.36 -5.18 1.75
CA PRO A 4 -11.22 -3.73 1.80
C PRO A 4 -12.24 -3.14 2.77
N ALA A 5 -11.95 -1.95 3.30
CA ALA A 5 -12.91 -1.27 4.15
C ALA A 5 -14.00 -0.64 3.27
N ALA A 6 -15.27 -0.68 3.69
CA ALA A 6 -16.36 -0.21 2.83
C ALA A 6 -17.49 0.47 3.60
N ALA A 7 -18.16 1.46 3.00
CA ALA A 7 -19.35 2.06 3.59
C ALA A 7 -20.27 2.85 2.63
N ASN A 8 -21.54 3.07 3.02
CA ASN A 8 -22.47 4.10 2.49
C ASN A 8 -23.79 4.18 3.32
N VAL A 9 -24.65 5.17 3.04
CA VAL A 9 -26.02 5.31 3.52
C VAL A 9 -27.04 4.72 2.53
N ALA A 10 -28.01 3.98 3.06
CA ALA A 10 -29.21 3.51 2.36
C ALA A 10 -30.47 4.04 3.05
N ALA A 11 -31.57 4.22 2.31
CA ALA A 11 -32.87 4.58 2.90
C ALA A 11 -34.03 3.80 2.31
N SER A 12 -35.00 3.47 3.16
CA SER A 12 -36.23 2.77 2.79
C SER A 12 -37.43 3.47 3.38
N THR A 13 -38.57 3.27 2.72
CA THR A 13 -39.88 3.69 3.22
C THR A 13 -40.53 2.65 4.15
N ARG A 14 -39.86 1.51 4.42
CA ARG A 14 -40.24 0.47 5.39
C ARG A 14 -39.04 -0.09 6.15
N THR A 15 -39.26 -0.41 7.42
CA THR A 15 -38.36 -0.93 8.47
C THR A 15 -36.89 -1.20 8.07
N PRO A 16 -35.90 -0.52 8.69
CA PRO A 16 -34.50 -0.55 8.27
C PRO A 16 -33.79 -1.91 8.44
N ALA A 17 -34.37 -2.84 9.21
CA ALA A 17 -33.81 -4.17 9.47
C ALA A 17 -33.94 -5.16 8.29
N ALA A 18 -34.83 -4.91 7.32
CA ALA A 18 -35.13 -5.83 6.21
C ALA A 18 -34.41 -5.50 4.89
N PHE A 19 -33.46 -4.56 4.90
CA PHE A 19 -32.77 -4.13 3.69
C PHE A 19 -31.95 -5.27 3.08
N THR A 20 -32.43 -5.79 1.95
CA THR A 20 -31.65 -6.50 0.95
C THR A 20 -31.22 -5.46 -0.07
N LEU A 21 -29.97 -5.53 -0.56
CA LEU A 21 -29.42 -4.66 -1.62
C LEU A 21 -30.07 -4.99 -2.98
N SER A 22 -31.40 -4.99 -3.03
CA SER A 22 -32.22 -5.27 -4.20
C SER A 22 -32.36 -4.01 -5.04
N GLN A 23 -32.06 -4.12 -6.34
CA GLN A 23 -32.13 -3.03 -7.34
C GLN A 23 -33.57 -2.54 -7.64
N GLY A 24 -34.60 -2.95 -6.89
CA GLY A 24 -36.01 -2.71 -7.24
C GLY A 24 -36.87 -1.93 -6.24
N GLY A 25 -36.32 -1.41 -5.13
CA GLY A 25 -37.11 -0.74 -4.09
C GLY A 25 -37.47 0.72 -4.44
N ALA A 26 -38.72 1.12 -4.20
CA ALA A 26 -39.20 2.49 -4.42
C ALA A 26 -38.27 3.54 -3.80
N ARG A 27 -37.90 4.57 -4.58
CA ARG A 27 -37.08 5.68 -4.09
C ARG A 27 -37.84 6.46 -3.02
N THR A 28 -37.10 7.00 -2.05
CA THR A 28 -37.68 7.99 -1.12
C THR A 28 -38.22 9.20 -1.91
N ARG A 29 -39.18 9.94 -1.34
CA ARG A 29 -39.71 11.16 -1.96
C ARG A 29 -38.79 12.36 -1.72
N SER A 30 -37.88 12.24 -0.75
CA SER A 30 -36.82 13.21 -0.48
C SER A 30 -35.63 13.03 -1.41
N GLU A 31 -35.16 14.14 -1.95
CA GLU A 31 -34.09 14.22 -2.93
C GLU A 31 -32.74 14.49 -2.27
N VAL A 32 -31.71 13.77 -2.71
CA VAL A 32 -30.31 14.11 -2.45
C VAL A 32 -29.84 15.07 -3.54
N LEU A 33 -29.55 16.30 -3.13
CA LEU A 33 -29.14 17.40 -3.99
C LEU A 33 -27.62 17.45 -4.22
N GLY A 34 -26.83 16.92 -3.27
CA GLY A 34 -25.38 16.88 -3.35
C GLY A 34 -24.80 15.99 -2.27
N GLU A 35 -23.64 15.41 -2.55
CA GLU A 35 -22.91 14.54 -1.64
C GLU A 35 -21.45 15.00 -1.52
N GLU A 36 -20.99 15.18 -0.30
CA GLU A 36 -19.60 15.49 0.00
C GLU A 36 -19.03 14.41 0.92
N LEU A 37 -18.00 13.72 0.45
CA LEU A 37 -17.34 12.66 1.18
C LEU A 37 -15.91 13.09 1.51
N SER A 38 -15.55 13.10 2.78
CA SER A 38 -14.20 13.43 3.22
C SER A 38 -13.59 12.32 4.05
N PHE A 39 -12.29 12.06 3.81
CA PHE A 39 -11.47 11.15 4.60
C PHE A 39 -10.25 11.90 5.12
N ASP A 40 -9.99 11.81 6.42
CA ASP A 40 -8.75 12.27 7.06
C ASP A 40 -8.00 11.07 7.61
N CYS A 41 -6.96 10.67 6.88
CA CYS A 41 -6.16 9.49 7.16
C CYS A 41 -4.85 9.89 7.84
N SER A 42 -4.48 9.17 8.89
CA SER A 42 -3.25 9.41 9.63
C SER A 42 -2.52 8.11 9.95
N GLU A 43 -1.21 8.21 10.17
CA GLU A 43 -0.38 7.09 10.62
C GLU A 43 -0.43 7.06 12.16
N ALA A 44 -1.37 6.29 12.74
CA ALA A 44 -1.37 5.99 14.16
C ALA A 44 -0.66 4.64 14.39
N GLU A 45 0.19 4.56 15.42
CA GLU A 45 1.21 3.52 15.64
C GLU A 45 0.74 2.05 15.62
N ARG A 46 -0.57 1.75 15.59
CA ARG A 46 -1.08 0.37 15.65
C ARG A 46 -2.25 0.02 14.73
N GLU A 47 -2.97 0.97 14.16
CA GLU A 47 -4.04 0.71 13.18
C GLU A 47 -4.10 1.91 12.22
N GLU A 48 -3.83 1.70 10.93
CA GLU A 48 -4.09 2.76 9.96
C GLU A 48 -5.60 2.94 9.85
N ALA A 49 -6.09 4.10 10.26
CA ALA A 49 -7.50 4.44 10.24
C ALA A 49 -7.70 5.79 9.57
N CYS A 50 -8.86 5.96 8.94
CA CYS A 50 -9.31 7.26 8.47
C CYS A 50 -10.56 7.67 9.22
N HIS A 51 -10.60 8.92 9.66
CA HIS A 51 -11.86 9.55 10.01
C HIS A 51 -12.60 9.86 8.71
N PHE A 52 -13.87 9.47 8.62
CA PHE A 52 -14.69 9.83 7.48
C PHE A 52 -15.83 10.75 7.90
N GLU A 53 -16.24 11.61 6.97
CA GLU A 53 -17.45 12.42 7.08
C GLU A 53 -18.14 12.41 5.71
N ALA A 54 -19.36 11.87 5.66
CA ALA A 54 -20.24 11.90 4.51
C ALA A 54 -21.37 12.90 4.79
N ARG A 55 -21.49 13.94 3.95
CA ARG A 55 -22.50 14.99 4.06
C ARG A 55 -23.44 14.91 2.86
N TYR A 56 -24.73 14.88 3.15
CA TYR A 56 -25.78 14.81 2.14
C TYR A 56 -26.66 16.04 2.29
N ARG A 57 -26.80 16.80 1.21
CA ARG A 57 -27.77 17.89 1.14
C ARG A 57 -29.10 17.29 0.70
N LEU A 58 -30.09 17.30 1.59
CA LEU A 58 -31.39 16.68 1.37
C LEU A 58 -32.48 17.73 1.20
N ARG A 59 -33.54 17.38 0.49
CA ARG A 59 -34.79 18.16 0.40
C ARG A 59 -36.01 17.26 0.31
N ASN A 60 -37.00 17.49 1.17
CA ASN A 60 -38.32 16.89 0.97
C ASN A 60 -39.02 17.58 -0.20
N GLY A 61 -39.15 16.88 -1.34
CA GLY A 61 -39.78 17.40 -2.55
C GLY A 61 -41.31 17.43 -2.51
N THR A 62 -41.93 17.05 -1.38
CA THR A 62 -43.38 16.88 -1.25
C THR A 62 -44.01 17.92 -0.33
N SER A 63 -45.34 18.01 -0.41
CA SER A 63 -46.19 18.83 0.46
C SER A 63 -46.53 18.16 1.80
N GLU A 64 -46.05 16.93 2.04
CA GLU A 64 -46.34 16.14 3.24
C GLU A 64 -45.08 15.95 4.08
N VAL A 65 -45.25 15.71 5.38
CA VAL A 65 -44.14 15.27 6.23
C VAL A 65 -43.70 13.89 5.75
N GLU A 66 -42.39 13.71 5.56
CA GLU A 66 -41.81 12.41 5.24
C GLU A 66 -41.00 11.90 6.43
N VAL A 67 -41.25 10.65 6.82
CA VAL A 67 -40.46 9.93 7.81
C VAL A 67 -39.65 8.87 7.06
N ILE A 68 -38.34 8.94 7.17
CA ILE A 68 -37.38 8.12 6.43
C ILE A 68 -36.63 7.26 7.44
N ASP A 69 -36.71 5.95 7.24
CA ASP A 69 -35.84 5.01 7.94
C ASP A 69 -34.59 4.77 7.10
N ALA A 70 -33.45 5.17 7.64
CA ALA A 70 -32.16 5.08 6.97
C ALA A 70 -31.16 4.25 7.77
N ALA A 71 -30.16 3.74 7.08
CA ALA A 71 -29.07 3.00 7.70
C ALA A 71 -27.74 3.36 7.05
N PHE A 72 -26.73 3.58 7.87
CA PHE A 72 -25.35 3.54 7.43
C PHE A 72 -24.85 2.09 7.49
N LEU A 73 -24.27 1.63 6.39
CA LEU A 73 -23.73 0.29 6.20
C LEU A 73 -22.21 0.42 6.16
N GLY A 74 -21.49 -0.38 6.96
CA GLY A 74 -20.03 -0.31 7.02
C GLY A 74 -19.37 -1.67 7.27
N ILE A 75 -18.17 -1.86 6.73
CA ILE A 75 -17.27 -2.96 7.09
C ILE A 75 -16.05 -2.35 7.76
N ARG A 76 -15.73 -2.83 8.97
CA ARG A 76 -14.63 -2.30 9.80
C ARG A 76 -14.77 -0.80 10.08
N VAL A 77 -16.01 -0.39 10.33
CA VAL A 77 -16.33 0.99 10.70
C VAL A 77 -16.73 1.03 12.16
N SER A 78 -16.27 2.03 12.91
CA SER A 78 -16.63 2.22 14.31
C SER A 78 -16.98 3.67 14.59
N GLU A 79 -17.53 3.92 15.78
CA GLU A 79 -17.84 5.26 16.30
C GLU A 79 -18.77 6.08 15.39
N VAL A 80 -19.72 5.40 14.73
CA VAL A 80 -20.65 6.06 13.80
C VAL A 80 -21.56 7.02 14.55
N ARG A 81 -21.59 8.28 14.10
CA ARG A 81 -22.47 9.34 14.57
C ARG A 81 -23.22 9.92 13.39
N VAL A 82 -24.52 10.16 13.58
CA VAL A 82 -25.39 10.75 12.57
C VAL A 82 -25.99 12.03 13.14
N ALA A 83 -26.01 13.09 12.34
CA ALA A 83 -26.64 14.35 12.70
C ALA A 83 -27.39 14.95 11.50
N PHE A 84 -28.45 15.71 11.76
CA PHE A 84 -29.18 16.46 10.74
C PHE A 84 -29.26 17.93 11.15
N ASP A 85 -28.80 18.84 10.28
CA ASP A 85 -28.64 20.28 10.58
C ASP A 85 -27.83 20.55 11.87
N GLY A 86 -26.88 19.65 12.20
CA GLY A 86 -26.06 19.71 13.42
C GLY A 86 -26.69 19.06 14.65
N GLU A 87 -27.98 18.71 14.62
CA GLU A 87 -28.66 18.02 15.72
C GLU A 87 -28.40 16.50 15.64
N PRO A 88 -27.89 15.86 16.71
CA PRO A 88 -27.58 14.43 16.70
C PRO A 88 -28.86 13.59 16.59
N LEU A 89 -28.85 12.59 15.70
CA LEU A 89 -29.91 11.61 15.58
C LEU A 89 -29.58 10.37 16.42
N PRO A 90 -30.57 9.74 17.09
CA PRO A 90 -30.38 8.46 17.74
C PRO A 90 -29.95 7.39 16.73
N VAL A 91 -28.82 6.73 17.00
CA VAL A 91 -28.29 5.64 16.18
C VAL A 91 -28.41 4.35 16.97
N ALA A 92 -29.10 3.35 16.40
CA ALA A 92 -29.20 2.02 16.97
C ALA A 92 -28.36 1.03 16.13
N PRO A 93 -27.42 0.28 16.73
CA PRO A 93 -26.80 -0.85 16.06
C PRO A 93 -27.88 -1.92 15.84
N ALA A 94 -28.12 -2.30 14.59
CA ALA A 94 -29.08 -3.34 14.26
C ALA A 94 -28.35 -4.70 14.16
N PRO A 95 -28.68 -5.70 15.00
CA PRO A 95 -28.14 -7.05 14.83
C PRO A 95 -28.67 -7.68 13.53
N MET A 96 -27.83 -8.48 12.86
CA MET A 96 -28.26 -9.24 11.69
C MET A 96 -29.30 -10.29 12.10
N ALA A 97 -30.44 -10.33 11.41
CA ALA A 97 -31.13 -11.60 11.19
C ALA A 97 -30.30 -12.36 10.15
N SER A 98 -29.78 -13.53 10.51
CA SER A 98 -29.04 -14.39 9.58
C SER A 98 -29.86 -14.62 8.31
N PRO A 99 -29.30 -14.46 7.11
CA PRO A 99 -29.96 -14.94 5.91
C PRO A 99 -30.07 -16.47 6.03
N GLU A 100 -31.30 -16.99 6.12
CA GLU A 100 -31.55 -18.42 5.94
C GLU A 100 -30.96 -18.82 4.58
N SER A 101 -29.95 -19.68 4.64
CA SER A 101 -29.28 -20.25 3.50
C SER A 101 -30.27 -21.04 2.64
N THR A 102 -30.67 -20.49 1.50
CA THR A 102 -31.26 -21.30 0.43
C THR A 102 -30.10 -21.96 -0.34
N PRO A 103 -30.05 -23.30 -0.45
CA PRO A 103 -28.99 -23.96 -1.21
C PRO A 103 -29.25 -23.79 -2.71
N LEU A 104 -28.37 -23.09 -3.41
CA LEU A 104 -28.32 -23.10 -4.88
C LEU A 104 -27.32 -24.18 -5.33
N THR A 105 -27.89 -25.27 -5.82
CA THR A 105 -27.23 -26.27 -6.66
C THR A 105 -26.96 -25.70 -8.06
N GLY A 106 -25.78 -25.98 -8.63
CA GLY A 106 -25.56 -25.95 -10.07
C GLY A 106 -24.23 -25.32 -10.52
N ASP A 107 -23.40 -26.13 -11.16
CA ASP A 107 -22.14 -25.78 -11.85
C ASP A 107 -22.25 -24.60 -12.83
N ALA A 108 -21.21 -23.75 -12.89
CA ALA A 108 -20.62 -23.27 -14.16
C ALA A 108 -19.29 -22.51 -13.96
N VAL A 109 -18.24 -23.11 -14.50
CA VAL A 109 -17.07 -22.59 -15.25
C VAL A 109 -16.74 -21.08 -15.20
N GLN A 110 -15.44 -20.82 -14.95
CA GLN A 110 -14.67 -19.58 -15.10
C GLN A 110 -15.23 -18.53 -16.09
N ALA A 111 -15.81 -17.47 -15.53
CA ALA A 111 -15.91 -16.15 -16.14
C ALA A 111 -15.62 -15.09 -15.05
N SER A 112 -15.16 -13.92 -15.46
CA SER A 112 -14.88 -12.78 -14.57
C SER A 112 -16.07 -12.53 -13.61
N PRO A 113 -15.82 -12.22 -12.33
CA PRO A 113 -16.90 -12.13 -11.34
C PRO A 113 -17.88 -11.02 -11.73
N SER A 114 -19.16 -11.37 -11.80
CA SER A 114 -20.23 -10.40 -12.04
C SER A 114 -20.44 -9.51 -10.79
N PRO A 115 -21.04 -8.32 -10.94
CA PRO A 115 -21.38 -7.42 -9.83
C PRO A 115 -22.17 -8.10 -8.69
N GLU A 116 -22.98 -9.11 -9.01
CA GLU A 116 -23.74 -9.91 -8.05
C GLU A 116 -22.85 -10.77 -7.14
N GLU A 117 -21.69 -11.23 -7.62
CA GLU A 117 -20.75 -12.00 -6.81
C GLU A 117 -19.98 -11.14 -5.81
N ALA A 118 -19.68 -9.89 -6.17
CA ALA A 118 -19.05 -8.93 -5.27
C ALA A 118 -20.01 -8.54 -4.13
N LEU A 119 -21.28 -8.26 -4.48
CA LEU A 119 -22.35 -8.03 -3.51
C LEU A 119 -22.62 -9.27 -2.64
N GLY A 120 -22.59 -10.47 -3.24
CA GLY A 120 -22.73 -11.76 -2.55
C GLY A 120 -21.53 -12.15 -1.67
N ARG A 121 -20.35 -11.54 -1.86
CA ARG A 121 -19.21 -11.64 -0.94
C ARG A 121 -19.34 -10.65 0.22
N LEU A 122 -19.85 -9.45 -0.02
CA LEU A 122 -20.20 -8.48 1.04
C LEU A 122 -21.31 -9.03 1.95
N ALA A 123 -22.31 -9.71 1.38
CA ALA A 123 -23.37 -10.40 2.14
C ALA A 123 -22.87 -11.54 3.04
N ARG A 124 -21.68 -12.09 2.78
CA ARG A 124 -21.02 -13.12 3.62
C ARG A 124 -20.08 -12.54 4.67
N THR A 125 -19.80 -11.24 4.60
CA THR A 125 -18.99 -10.52 5.58
C THR A 125 -19.95 -9.87 6.57
N ALA A 126 -19.61 -9.82 7.87
CA ALA A 126 -20.45 -9.16 8.86
C ALA A 126 -20.45 -7.64 8.62
N VAL A 127 -21.35 -7.17 7.75
CA VAL A 127 -21.60 -5.74 7.52
C VAL A 127 -22.27 -5.17 8.78
N GLU A 128 -21.62 -4.19 9.39
CA GLU A 128 -22.18 -3.43 10.50
C GLU A 128 -23.24 -2.46 9.98
N ARG A 129 -24.35 -2.37 10.72
CA ARG A 129 -25.53 -1.57 10.34
C ARG A 129 -25.90 -0.62 11.46
N PHE A 130 -25.99 0.66 11.12
CA PHE A 130 -26.28 1.75 12.04
C PHE A 130 -27.56 2.44 11.57
N GLY A 131 -28.70 2.04 12.14
CA GLY A 131 -30.02 2.54 11.78
C GLY A 131 -30.35 3.87 12.47
N PHE A 132 -31.05 4.75 11.77
CA PHE A 132 -31.58 6.01 12.29
C PHE A 132 -32.87 6.40 11.54
N THR A 133 -33.70 7.22 12.19
CA THR A 133 -34.92 7.76 11.59
C THR A 133 -34.79 9.27 11.41
N LEU A 134 -35.13 9.75 10.21
CA LEU A 134 -35.11 11.16 9.84
C LEU A 134 -36.54 11.61 9.51
N THR A 135 -37.01 12.68 10.15
CA THR A 135 -38.30 13.30 9.83
C THR A 135 -38.06 14.63 9.11
N LEU A 136 -38.58 14.75 7.88
CA LEU A 136 -38.46 15.95 7.06
C LEU A 136 -39.83 16.59 6.84
N PRO A 137 -40.07 17.81 7.35
CA PRO A 137 -41.26 18.60 7.02
C PRO A 137 -41.38 18.90 5.52
N PRO A 138 -42.59 19.24 5.03
CA PRO A 138 -42.84 19.60 3.64
C PRO A 138 -41.87 20.68 3.14
N GLY A 139 -41.26 20.46 1.98
CA GLY A 139 -40.35 21.43 1.36
C GLY A 139 -39.06 21.74 2.12
N ARG A 140 -38.84 21.17 3.31
CA ARG A 140 -37.64 21.45 4.12
C ARG A 140 -36.42 20.82 3.45
N GLY A 141 -35.36 21.63 3.32
CA GLY A 141 -34.01 21.15 3.04
C GLY A 141 -33.15 21.16 4.30
N GLY A 142 -32.06 20.39 4.28
CA GLY A 142 -31.09 20.36 5.36
C GLY A 142 -29.87 19.49 5.03
N GLU A 143 -28.94 19.42 5.96
CA GLU A 143 -27.70 18.65 5.83
C GLU A 143 -27.71 17.44 6.76
N LEU A 144 -27.68 16.24 6.18
CA LEU A 144 -27.43 14.99 6.91
C LEU A 144 -25.93 14.72 6.91
N VAL A 145 -25.34 14.55 8.09
CA VAL A 145 -23.91 14.27 8.26
C VAL A 145 -23.73 12.94 8.97
N VAL A 146 -22.96 12.05 8.37
CA VAL A 146 -22.53 10.78 8.96
C VAL A 146 -21.02 10.81 9.16
N ARG A 147 -20.58 10.58 10.39
CA ARG A 147 -19.16 10.56 10.77
C ARG A 147 -18.79 9.24 11.41
N GLY A 148 -17.54 8.83 11.28
CA GLY A 148 -17.02 7.68 12.01
C GLY A 148 -15.56 7.43 11.69
N VAL A 149 -15.09 6.23 12.06
CA VAL A 149 -13.72 5.78 11.84
C VAL A 149 -13.74 4.52 10.97
N VAL A 150 -13.05 4.55 9.84
CA VAL A 150 -12.84 3.37 9.00
C VAL A 150 -11.44 2.79 9.26
N ARG A 151 -11.37 1.53 9.67
CA ARG A 151 -10.10 0.82 9.86
C ARG A 151 -9.63 0.24 8.53
N LEU A 152 -8.41 0.61 8.15
CA LEU A 152 -7.80 0.16 6.90
C LEU A 152 -7.13 -1.20 7.09
N GLU A 153 -7.25 -2.06 6.09
CA GLU A 153 -6.48 -3.29 6.02
C GLU A 153 -5.30 -3.12 5.08
N ARG A 154 -4.09 -3.44 5.56
CA ARG A 154 -2.88 -3.44 4.73
C ARG A 154 -3.02 -4.51 3.64
N ARG A 155 -2.84 -4.08 2.40
CA ARG A 155 -2.63 -4.95 1.25
C ARG A 155 -1.17 -4.89 0.82
N PHE A 156 -0.58 -6.07 0.69
CA PHE A 156 0.72 -6.25 0.09
C PHE A 156 0.54 -6.52 -1.40
N LEU A 157 1.06 -5.62 -2.24
CA LEU A 157 1.18 -5.90 -3.67
C LEU A 157 2.29 -6.95 -3.83
N PRO A 158 2.01 -8.13 -4.38
CA PRO A 158 3.04 -9.15 -4.55
C PRO A 158 4.10 -8.64 -5.52
N SER A 159 5.35 -8.57 -5.07
CA SER A 159 6.51 -8.55 -5.95
C SER A 159 6.53 -9.91 -6.63
N GLY A 160 6.21 -10.01 -7.93
CA GLY A 160 5.94 -11.27 -8.63
C GLY A 160 6.98 -12.39 -8.44
N TYR A 161 7.80 -12.66 -9.46
CA TYR A 161 8.95 -13.59 -9.35
C TYR A 161 10.28 -12.84 -9.30
N GLU A 162 10.21 -11.54 -9.00
CA GLU A 162 11.32 -10.60 -8.98
C GLU A 162 11.61 -10.21 -7.53
N TRP A 163 12.81 -10.55 -7.06
CA TRP A 163 13.31 -10.12 -5.77
C TRP A 163 14.41 -9.09 -5.98
N PRO A 164 14.28 -7.90 -5.39
CA PRO A 164 15.33 -6.90 -5.37
C PRO A 164 16.66 -7.47 -4.87
N ALA A 165 17.77 -7.01 -5.45
CA ALA A 165 19.09 -7.57 -5.18
C ALA A 165 19.42 -7.62 -3.68
N VAL A 166 19.14 -6.52 -2.95
CA VAL A 166 19.39 -6.44 -1.51
C VAL A 166 18.55 -7.44 -0.70
N GLN A 167 17.32 -7.72 -1.13
CA GLN A 167 16.42 -8.66 -0.44
C GLN A 167 16.81 -10.10 -0.72
N ALA A 168 17.12 -10.40 -1.99
CA ALA A 168 17.59 -11.71 -2.39
C ALA A 168 18.87 -12.10 -1.65
N ARG A 169 19.79 -11.14 -1.46
CA ARG A 169 21.10 -11.36 -0.84
C ARG A 169 21.07 -11.41 0.69
N HIS A 170 20.14 -10.73 1.36
CA HIS A 170 20.12 -10.59 2.83
C HIS A 170 18.81 -11.09 3.44
N VAL A 171 18.58 -12.40 3.41
CA VAL A 171 17.27 -12.98 3.73
C VAL A 171 16.85 -12.80 5.21
N LEU A 172 17.80 -12.66 6.15
CA LEU A 172 17.51 -12.53 7.57
C LEU A 172 17.38 -11.07 8.01
N LEU A 173 18.17 -10.17 7.43
CA LEU A 173 18.26 -8.77 7.88
C LEU A 173 17.57 -7.77 6.95
N SER A 174 17.27 -8.13 5.70
CA SER A 174 16.49 -7.25 4.83
C SER A 174 15.01 -7.30 5.24
N SER A 175 14.48 -6.13 5.60
CA SER A 175 13.02 -5.94 5.59
C SER A 175 12.64 -5.54 4.18
N PRO A 176 11.72 -6.24 3.50
CA PRO A 176 11.34 -5.87 2.15
C PRO A 176 10.73 -4.46 2.20
N PRO A 177 11.31 -3.45 1.53
CA PRO A 177 10.64 -2.16 1.32
C PRO A 177 9.39 -2.40 0.47
N GLN A 178 8.28 -2.71 1.11
CA GLN A 178 7.01 -2.97 0.45
C GLN A 178 6.24 -1.65 0.36
N ALA A 179 5.76 -1.33 -0.84
CA ALA A 179 4.69 -0.36 -0.97
C ALA A 179 3.51 -0.91 -0.17
N THR A 180 3.16 -0.25 0.92
CA THR A 180 1.96 -0.58 1.68
C THR A 180 0.81 0.12 0.99
N SER A 181 -0.18 -0.66 0.56
CA SER A 181 -1.41 -0.13 -0.02
C SER A 181 -2.57 -0.38 0.94
N TRP A 182 -3.50 0.55 0.97
CA TRP A 182 -4.77 0.42 1.67
C TRP A 182 -5.89 0.82 0.72
N ASP A 183 -7.01 0.11 0.78
CA ASP A 183 -8.16 0.37 -0.09
C ASP A 183 -9.38 0.71 0.76
N ILE A 184 -10.08 1.77 0.36
CA ILE A 184 -11.40 2.17 0.87
C ILE A 184 -12.36 2.09 -0.31
N ASP A 185 -13.41 1.29 -0.18
CA ASP A 185 -14.46 1.13 -1.17
C ASP A 185 -15.73 1.82 -0.69
N TYR A 186 -16.10 2.91 -1.33
CA TYR A 186 -17.35 3.59 -1.07
C TYR A 186 -18.43 3.07 -2.00
N LEU A 187 -19.46 2.42 -1.46
CA LEU A 187 -20.51 1.80 -2.27
C LEU A 187 -21.46 2.89 -2.75
N LEU A 188 -21.56 3.18 -4.04
CA LEU A 188 -22.51 4.19 -4.55
C LEU A 188 -23.87 3.61 -4.94
N GLY A 189 -24.02 2.29 -4.96
CA GLY A 189 -25.30 1.63 -5.17
C GLY A 189 -26.38 2.03 -4.14
N PRO A 190 -26.12 1.96 -2.82
CA PRO A 190 -27.13 2.23 -1.79
C PRO A 190 -27.78 3.62 -1.84
N ILE A 191 -27.03 4.68 -2.17
CA ILE A 191 -27.59 6.04 -2.25
C ILE A 191 -28.65 6.17 -3.35
N ARG A 192 -28.66 5.28 -4.35
CA ARG A 192 -29.67 5.26 -5.43
C ARG A 192 -31.08 4.92 -4.95
N THR A 193 -31.23 4.50 -3.69
CA THR A 193 -32.52 4.34 -3.00
C THR A 193 -33.17 5.68 -2.63
N TRP A 194 -32.41 6.78 -2.70
CA TRP A 194 -32.94 8.13 -2.55
C TRP A 194 -33.37 8.71 -3.91
N ALA A 195 -34.27 9.69 -3.90
CA ALA A 195 -34.51 10.50 -5.10
C ALA A 195 -33.33 11.46 -5.37
N GLY A 196 -33.24 11.98 -6.59
CA GLY A 196 -32.17 12.89 -7.01
C GLY A 196 -31.06 12.21 -7.83
N ASN A 197 -30.06 13.01 -8.20
CA ASN A 197 -28.86 12.59 -8.94
C ASN A 197 -27.69 13.50 -8.56
N PRO A 198 -27.17 13.38 -7.33
CA PRO A 198 -26.17 14.31 -6.80
C PRO A 198 -24.82 14.16 -7.51
N GLU A 199 -24.11 15.28 -7.66
CA GLU A 199 -22.66 15.24 -7.86
C GLU A 199 -22.01 14.84 -6.54
N LEU A 200 -21.07 13.90 -6.60
CA LEU A 200 -20.26 13.47 -5.47
C LEU A 200 -18.91 14.19 -5.50
N HIS A 201 -18.61 14.91 -4.43
CA HIS A 201 -17.31 15.52 -4.22
C HIS A 201 -16.54 14.75 -3.14
N VAL A 202 -15.44 14.11 -3.52
CA VAL A 202 -14.59 13.34 -2.62
C VAL A 202 -13.32 14.13 -2.28
N THR A 203 -13.02 14.25 -1.00
CA THR A 203 -11.78 14.85 -0.48
C THR A 203 -11.04 13.85 0.39
N VAL A 204 -9.75 13.65 0.13
CA VAL A 204 -8.91 12.72 0.89
C VAL A 204 -7.69 13.46 1.38
N ARG A 205 -7.56 13.60 2.70
CA ARG A 205 -6.40 14.16 3.38
C ARG A 205 -5.52 13.02 3.88
N ILE A 206 -4.24 13.06 3.48
CA ILE A 206 -3.25 12.01 3.77
C ILE A 206 -1.91 12.63 4.17
N PRO A 207 -1.02 11.86 4.83
CA PRO A 207 0.37 12.25 5.00
C PRO A 207 1.05 12.49 3.64
N SER A 208 1.95 13.47 3.56
CA SER A 208 2.65 13.85 2.32
C SER A 208 3.53 12.74 1.71
N ALA A 209 3.88 11.71 2.50
CA ALA A 209 4.61 10.53 2.05
C ALA A 209 3.73 9.50 1.32
N TRP A 210 2.41 9.68 1.33
CA TRP A 210 1.43 8.79 0.72
C TRP A 210 0.97 9.35 -0.64
N GLU A 211 0.40 8.49 -1.46
CA GLU A 211 -0.23 8.80 -2.74
C GLU A 211 -1.68 8.34 -2.72
N VAL A 212 -2.56 9.07 -3.41
CA VAL A 212 -3.95 8.69 -3.63
C VAL A 212 -4.12 8.30 -5.10
N GLY A 213 -4.83 7.20 -5.33
CA GLY A 213 -5.30 6.80 -6.64
C GLY A 213 -6.64 6.09 -6.55
N SER A 214 -7.06 5.52 -7.68
CA SER A 214 -8.21 4.63 -7.76
C SER A 214 -7.83 3.41 -8.60
N SER A 215 -8.33 2.23 -8.23
CA SER A 215 -8.26 1.05 -9.08
C SER A 215 -9.63 0.79 -9.72
N PRO A 216 -9.73 0.63 -11.05
CA PRO A 216 -10.99 0.25 -11.70
C PRO A 216 -11.43 -1.19 -11.37
N ASP A 217 -10.53 -2.00 -10.80
CA ASP A 217 -10.79 -3.38 -10.38
C ASP A 217 -10.15 -3.63 -9.00
N ALA A 218 -10.96 -3.82 -7.96
CA ALA A 218 -10.49 -4.09 -6.59
C ALA A 218 -9.96 -5.52 -6.42
N SER A 219 -10.21 -6.38 -7.41
CA SER A 219 -9.66 -7.72 -7.49
C SER A 219 -8.33 -7.76 -8.25
N ALA A 220 -8.10 -6.81 -9.14
CA ALA A 220 -6.85 -6.69 -9.87
C ALA A 220 -5.74 -6.18 -8.95
N ARG A 221 -4.63 -6.93 -8.91
CA ARG A 221 -3.37 -6.53 -8.26
C ARG A 221 -2.65 -5.43 -9.06
N THR A 222 -3.41 -4.52 -9.66
CA THR A 222 -2.91 -3.45 -10.51
C THR A 222 -2.51 -2.26 -9.66
N ARG A 223 -1.47 -1.56 -10.11
CA ARG A 223 -1.04 -0.32 -9.48
C ARG A 223 -2.19 0.71 -9.57
N PRO A 224 -2.52 1.42 -8.48
CA PRO A 224 -3.52 2.46 -8.51
C PRO A 224 -3.21 3.53 -9.56
N GLU A 225 -4.23 3.97 -10.28
CA GLU A 225 -4.11 5.08 -11.21
C GLU A 225 -4.44 6.39 -10.51
N ALA A 226 -3.58 7.40 -10.66
CA ALA A 226 -3.83 8.75 -10.14
C ALA A 226 -4.87 9.53 -10.98
N ALA A 227 -5.40 8.94 -12.06
CA ALA A 227 -6.27 9.62 -13.00
C ALA A 227 -7.55 10.13 -12.31
N GLY A 228 -7.89 11.40 -12.58
CA GLY A 228 -9.09 12.05 -12.04
C GLY A 228 -8.97 12.67 -10.65
N TRP A 229 -7.81 12.52 -9.98
CA TRP A 229 -7.53 13.17 -8.70
C TRP A 229 -6.77 14.49 -8.89
N GLN A 230 -7.26 15.57 -8.27
CA GLN A 230 -6.54 16.83 -8.14
C GLN A 230 -5.82 16.86 -6.80
N VAL A 231 -4.49 16.76 -6.81
CA VAL A 231 -3.69 16.66 -5.59
C VAL A 231 -2.99 17.99 -5.29
N ARG A 232 -3.21 18.52 -4.08
CA ARG A 232 -2.55 19.70 -3.54
C ARG A 232 -1.73 19.34 -2.31
N ARG A 233 -0.46 19.71 -2.29
CA ARG A 233 0.45 19.44 -1.16
C ARG A 233 0.60 20.69 -0.30
N LYS A 234 0.40 20.54 1.02
CA LYS A 234 0.54 21.63 2.00
C LYS A 234 1.29 21.13 3.24
N GLY A 235 2.60 21.42 3.29
CA GLY A 235 3.46 21.01 4.40
C GLY A 235 3.49 19.48 4.56
N ALA A 236 3.16 19.01 5.77
CA ALA A 236 3.20 17.58 6.10
C ALA A 236 2.06 16.75 5.48
N HIS A 237 1.07 17.37 4.84
CA HIS A 237 -0.13 16.70 4.33
C HIS A 237 -0.31 16.95 2.82
N ALA A 238 -0.99 16.01 2.16
CA ALA A 238 -1.55 16.18 0.84
C ALA A 238 -3.08 16.06 0.91
N VAL A 239 -3.77 16.86 0.10
CA VAL A 239 -5.22 16.81 -0.08
C VAL A 239 -5.49 16.44 -1.52
N ALA A 240 -6.20 15.34 -1.74
CA ALA A 240 -6.63 14.87 -3.05
C ALA A 240 -8.14 15.08 -3.18
N GLU A 241 -8.57 15.72 -4.27
CA GLU A 241 -9.97 16.02 -4.55
C GLU A 241 -10.40 15.33 -5.85
N ARG A 242 -11.61 14.79 -5.87
CA ARG A 242 -12.22 14.19 -7.06
C ARG A 242 -13.71 14.49 -7.10
N ARG A 243 -14.22 14.80 -8.29
CA ARG A 243 -15.64 15.01 -8.55
C ARG A 243 -16.17 13.90 -9.45
N ILE A 244 -17.36 13.39 -9.12
CA ILE A 244 -18.01 12.31 -9.85
C ILE A 244 -19.46 12.73 -10.10
N GLU A 245 -19.85 12.78 -11.37
CA GLU A 245 -21.22 13.09 -11.75
C GLU A 245 -22.12 11.88 -11.50
N GLY A 246 -23.22 12.05 -10.76
CA GLY A 246 -24.09 10.93 -10.34
C GLY A 246 -24.62 10.05 -11.48
N ALA A 247 -24.86 10.62 -12.68
CA ALA A 247 -25.33 9.86 -13.84
C ALA A 247 -24.28 8.87 -14.38
N SER A 248 -23.00 9.20 -14.22
CA SER A 248 -21.86 8.40 -14.69
C SER A 248 -21.17 7.63 -13.56
N ALA A 249 -21.66 7.79 -12.32
CA ALA A 249 -21.05 7.24 -11.15
C ALA A 249 -21.10 5.69 -11.18
N PRO A 250 -19.95 5.02 -10.99
CA PRO A 250 -19.92 3.56 -10.88
C PRO A 250 -20.75 3.09 -9.68
N GLU A 251 -21.12 1.81 -9.62
CA GLU A 251 -21.83 1.26 -8.45
C GLU A 251 -21.00 1.31 -7.16
N TRP A 252 -19.69 1.48 -7.29
CA TRP A 252 -18.71 1.47 -6.22
C TRP A 252 -17.53 2.34 -6.62
N PHE A 253 -16.95 3.03 -5.65
CA PHE A 253 -15.85 3.96 -5.84
C PHE A 253 -14.69 3.58 -4.94
N ASN A 254 -13.55 3.25 -5.55
CA ASN A 254 -12.34 2.86 -4.83
C ASN A 254 -11.40 4.05 -4.62
N ILE A 255 -10.90 4.16 -3.39
CA ILE A 255 -9.81 5.04 -2.98
C ILE A 255 -8.66 4.15 -2.56
N ALA A 256 -7.60 4.17 -3.34
CA ALA A 256 -6.37 3.47 -3.03
C ALA A 256 -5.36 4.45 -2.44
N LEU A 257 -4.86 4.13 -1.25
CA LEU A 257 -3.82 4.88 -0.55
C LEU A 257 -2.54 4.08 -0.63
N THR A 258 -1.46 4.66 -1.15
CA THR A 258 -0.17 3.97 -1.27
C THR A 258 0.91 4.75 -0.54
N ARG A 259 1.57 4.11 0.43
CA ARG A 259 2.80 4.65 1.01
C ARG A 259 3.95 4.42 0.05
N ARG A 260 4.65 5.48 -0.32
CA ARG A 260 5.83 5.38 -1.19
C ARG A 260 6.89 4.50 -0.54
N LYS A 261 7.49 3.65 -1.36
CA LYS A 261 8.68 2.89 -1.00
C LYS A 261 9.79 3.87 -0.55
N PRO A 262 10.48 3.62 0.57
CA PRO A 262 11.64 4.43 0.93
C PRO A 262 12.69 4.36 -0.19
N TRP A 263 13.41 5.46 -0.39
CA TRP A 263 14.44 5.56 -1.43
C TRP A 263 15.67 4.68 -1.13
N TRP A 264 15.78 4.20 0.12
CA TRP A 264 16.79 3.28 0.57
C TRP A 264 16.14 2.04 1.19
N ALA A 265 16.87 0.93 1.18
CA ALA A 265 16.48 -0.31 1.84
C ALA A 265 17.64 -0.82 2.69
N PRO A 266 17.40 -1.19 3.96
CA PRO A 266 18.42 -1.88 4.75
C PRO A 266 18.72 -3.22 4.07
N GLY A 267 20.01 -3.52 3.92
CA GLY A 267 20.45 -4.86 3.57
C GLY A 267 20.85 -5.59 4.83
N GLY A 268 22.08 -6.06 4.88
CA GLY A 268 22.54 -6.87 5.98
C GLY A 268 24.03 -7.10 5.98
N LEU A 269 24.43 -8.08 6.78
CA LEU A 269 25.82 -8.48 6.89
C LEU A 269 26.19 -9.35 5.70
N GLN A 270 27.43 -9.24 5.26
CA GLN A 270 28.00 -10.05 4.21
C GLN A 270 29.27 -10.69 4.72
N LEU A 271 29.29 -12.01 4.71
CA LEU A 271 30.45 -12.81 5.08
C LEU A 271 31.03 -13.41 3.81
N GLY A 272 32.35 -13.43 3.70
CA GLY A 272 33.02 -14.04 2.57
C GLY A 272 34.29 -14.76 2.97
N VAL A 273 34.57 -15.86 2.28
CA VAL A 273 35.84 -16.59 2.38
C VAL A 273 36.32 -16.94 1.00
N GLY A 274 37.62 -16.99 0.79
CA GLY A 274 38.16 -17.37 -0.50
C GLY A 274 39.67 -17.20 -0.58
N ALA A 275 40.15 -16.87 -1.77
CA ALA A 275 41.57 -16.80 -2.02
C ALA A 275 41.95 -15.60 -2.88
N ARG A 276 43.11 -15.03 -2.58
CA ARG A 276 43.83 -14.18 -3.52
C ARG A 276 44.46 -15.04 -4.61
N LEU A 277 44.31 -14.63 -5.86
CA LEU A 277 44.89 -15.29 -7.02
C LEU A 277 46.22 -14.63 -7.38
N GLY A 278 47.28 -15.41 -7.62
CA GLY A 278 48.63 -14.93 -7.93
C GLY A 278 49.75 -15.84 -7.41
N GLY A 279 51.00 -15.34 -7.39
CA GLY A 279 52.22 -16.13 -7.15
C GLY A 279 52.31 -16.88 -5.81
N ALA A 280 51.43 -16.57 -4.85
CA ALA A 280 51.11 -17.45 -3.73
C ALA A 280 49.64 -17.23 -3.36
N SER A 281 48.79 -18.22 -3.64
CA SER A 281 47.38 -18.16 -3.24
C SER A 281 47.28 -18.05 -1.72
N ARG A 282 46.64 -17.00 -1.23
CA ARG A 282 46.45 -16.76 0.21
C ARG A 282 44.97 -16.84 0.54
N PHE A 283 44.65 -17.53 1.62
CA PHE A 283 43.29 -17.54 2.18
C PHE A 283 42.90 -16.13 2.62
N MET A 284 41.65 -15.76 2.37
CA MET A 284 41.10 -14.45 2.72
C MET A 284 39.71 -14.61 3.34
N ALA A 285 39.39 -13.71 4.27
CA ALA A 285 38.04 -13.51 4.76
C ALA A 285 37.58 -12.06 4.57
N ARG A 286 36.27 -11.90 4.45
CA ARG A 286 35.55 -10.63 4.30
C ARG A 286 34.40 -10.57 5.28
N LEU A 287 34.27 -9.42 5.94
CA LEU A 287 33.08 -9.02 6.69
C LEU A 287 32.64 -7.66 6.16
N GLY A 288 31.39 -7.54 5.72
CA GLY A 288 30.84 -6.26 5.27
C GLY A 288 29.41 -6.05 5.72
N TYR A 289 28.95 -4.81 5.59
CA TYR A 289 27.55 -4.44 5.67
C TYR A 289 27.14 -3.80 4.35
N GLN A 290 25.94 -4.10 3.87
CA GLN A 290 25.41 -3.60 2.61
C GLN A 290 24.01 -3.02 2.79
N LEU A 291 23.70 -1.96 2.05
CA LEU A 291 22.37 -1.36 1.93
C LEU A 291 22.10 -0.99 0.47
N ALA A 292 20.84 -0.76 0.11
CA ALA A 292 20.49 -0.29 -1.24
C ALA A 292 20.03 1.17 -1.22
N ALA A 293 20.50 2.00 -2.15
CA ALA A 293 20.09 3.39 -2.30
C ALA A 293 20.51 4.02 -3.66
N PRO A 294 19.67 4.03 -4.71
CA PRO A 294 18.34 3.42 -4.82
C PRO A 294 18.42 1.89 -4.94
N GLU A 295 17.28 1.21 -5.06
CA GLU A 295 17.17 -0.26 -4.96
C GLU A 295 18.16 -1.08 -5.83
N SER A 296 18.47 -0.59 -7.03
CA SER A 296 19.42 -1.25 -7.94
C SER A 296 20.90 -0.96 -7.63
N PHE A 297 21.18 -0.02 -6.71
CA PHE A 297 22.54 0.35 -6.30
C PHE A 297 22.77 -0.07 -4.86
N LEU A 298 23.69 -1.02 -4.67
CA LEU A 298 24.08 -1.48 -3.36
C LEU A 298 25.36 -0.75 -2.94
N HIS A 299 25.35 -0.21 -1.73
CA HIS A 299 26.49 0.42 -1.09
C HIS A 299 26.94 -0.48 0.03
N SER A 300 28.23 -0.80 0.06
CA SER A 300 28.81 -1.64 1.09
C SER A 300 30.07 -1.03 1.67
N LEU A 301 30.28 -1.29 2.95
CA LEU A 301 31.56 -1.12 3.63
C LEU A 301 32.03 -2.49 4.09
N SER A 302 33.22 -2.91 3.64
CA SER A 302 33.78 -4.21 4.01
C SER A 302 35.19 -4.14 4.56
N VAL A 303 35.50 -5.07 5.44
CA VAL A 303 36.83 -5.37 5.98
C VAL A 303 37.28 -6.70 5.40
N GLU A 304 38.48 -6.75 4.84
CA GLU A 304 39.10 -7.96 4.29
C GLU A 304 40.45 -8.22 4.93
N THR A 305 40.74 -9.49 5.23
CA THR A 305 42.03 -9.89 5.83
C THR A 305 42.54 -11.22 5.29
N ASP A 306 43.87 -11.37 5.26
CA ASP A 306 44.56 -12.66 5.00
C ASP A 306 44.99 -13.37 6.30
N PHE A 307 44.50 -12.90 7.46
CA PHE A 307 44.81 -13.40 8.80
C PHE A 307 46.28 -13.32 9.21
N ARG A 308 47.11 -12.61 8.45
CA ARG A 308 48.54 -12.47 8.77
C ARG A 308 48.98 -11.02 8.78
N GLU A 309 49.03 -10.40 7.61
CA GLU A 309 49.75 -9.14 7.43
C GLU A 309 48.85 -8.06 6.83
N GLN A 310 47.66 -8.44 6.33
CA GLN A 310 46.86 -7.55 5.54
C GLN A 310 45.47 -7.35 6.12
N LEU A 311 45.10 -6.08 6.12
CA LEU A 311 43.78 -5.59 6.47
C LEU A 311 43.41 -4.53 5.44
N VAL A 312 42.27 -4.68 4.78
CA VAL A 312 41.78 -3.76 3.74
C VAL A 312 40.37 -3.33 4.11
N LEU A 313 40.14 -2.02 4.13
CA LEU A 313 38.81 -1.42 4.28
C LEU A 313 38.34 -0.94 2.92
N THR A 314 37.13 -1.32 2.49
CA THR A 314 36.63 -1.00 1.16
C THR A 314 35.21 -0.47 1.21
N PRO A 315 35.00 0.86 1.08
CA PRO A 315 33.75 1.39 0.57
C PRO A 315 33.58 1.00 -0.91
N LEU A 316 32.41 0.51 -1.28
CA LEU A 316 32.09 0.05 -2.62
C LEU A 316 30.64 0.38 -2.97
N THR A 317 30.42 0.79 -4.22
CA THR A 317 29.10 0.92 -4.82
C THR A 317 29.00 -0.06 -5.99
N GLN A 318 27.88 -0.78 -6.06
CA GLN A 318 27.62 -1.73 -7.12
C GLN A 318 26.21 -1.57 -7.67
N TYR A 319 26.08 -1.63 -9.00
CA TYR A 319 24.80 -1.86 -9.64
C TYR A 319 24.52 -3.37 -9.59
N ALA A 320 23.33 -3.76 -9.12
CA ALA A 320 22.93 -5.15 -9.02
C ALA A 320 21.55 -5.37 -9.64
N THR A 321 21.45 -6.38 -10.50
CA THR A 321 20.16 -6.79 -11.07
C THR A 321 19.33 -7.51 -10.00
N PRO A 322 17.99 -7.43 -10.07
CA PRO A 322 17.14 -8.28 -9.24
C PRO A 322 17.39 -9.76 -9.56
N GLN A 323 17.01 -10.63 -8.63
CA GLN A 323 16.93 -12.06 -8.87
C GLN A 323 15.56 -12.40 -9.45
N LEU A 324 15.53 -13.18 -10.54
CA LEU A 324 14.30 -13.64 -11.18
C LEU A 324 14.21 -15.17 -11.07
N PHE A 325 13.43 -15.67 -10.11
CA PHE A 325 13.32 -17.12 -9.86
C PHE A 325 14.70 -17.79 -9.65
N ILE A 326 15.17 -18.57 -10.63
CA ILE A 326 16.50 -19.23 -10.65
C ILE A 326 17.60 -18.40 -11.34
N LEU A 327 17.25 -17.29 -12.00
CA LEU A 327 18.22 -16.41 -12.64
C LEU A 327 18.92 -15.59 -11.55
N PRO A 328 20.24 -15.76 -11.38
CA PRO A 328 20.98 -15.09 -10.32
C PRO A 328 21.03 -13.58 -10.49
N SER A 329 21.17 -12.88 -9.38
CA SER A 329 21.47 -11.45 -9.33
C SER A 329 22.92 -11.23 -9.75
N LEU A 330 23.13 -10.42 -10.80
CA LEU A 330 24.44 -10.00 -11.30
C LEU A 330 24.79 -8.64 -10.72
N GLY A 331 25.99 -8.50 -10.15
CA GLY A 331 26.51 -7.25 -9.64
C GLY A 331 27.75 -6.79 -10.40
N LEU A 332 27.81 -5.49 -10.71
CA LEU A 332 29.01 -4.81 -11.19
C LEU A 332 29.26 -3.59 -10.32
N GLY A 333 30.44 -3.53 -9.71
CA GLY A 333 30.77 -2.48 -8.76
C GLY A 333 32.17 -1.91 -8.90
N ALA A 334 32.32 -0.72 -8.33
CA ALA A 334 33.59 -0.05 -8.16
C ALA A 334 33.72 0.45 -6.72
N GLY A 335 34.95 0.47 -6.22
CA GLY A 335 35.22 0.88 -4.85
C GLY A 335 36.63 1.42 -4.65
N VAL A 336 36.88 1.88 -3.44
CA VAL A 336 38.17 2.43 -3.03
C VAL A 336 38.74 1.56 -1.92
N PRO A 337 39.48 0.49 -2.24
CA PRO A 337 40.12 -0.33 -1.22
C PRO A 337 41.24 0.48 -0.57
N VAL A 338 41.23 0.56 0.75
CA VAL A 338 42.28 1.16 1.57
C VAL A 338 42.96 0.03 2.31
N GLN A 339 44.14 -0.36 1.84
CA GLN A 339 45.01 -1.26 2.58
C GLN A 339 45.48 -0.51 3.83
N VAL A 340 45.13 -1.00 5.01
CA VAL A 340 45.53 -0.40 6.32
C VAL A 340 46.83 -1.03 6.80
N LEU A 341 46.96 -2.35 6.65
CA LEU A 341 48.16 -3.10 6.99
C LEU A 341 48.78 -3.75 5.74
N PRO A 342 50.12 -3.77 5.61
CA PRO A 342 51.10 -3.24 6.57
C PRO A 342 51.23 -1.70 6.56
N GLU A 343 50.83 -1.04 5.47
CA GLU A 343 50.85 0.42 5.35
C GLU A 343 49.57 0.92 4.66
N ALA A 344 49.13 2.09 5.11
CA ALA A 344 47.97 2.82 4.59
C ALA A 344 48.16 3.20 3.10
N ARG A 345 47.46 2.51 2.20
CA ARG A 345 47.52 2.75 0.76
C ARG A 345 46.13 2.63 0.12
N PRO A 346 45.57 3.71 -0.44
CA PRO A 346 44.34 3.64 -1.20
C PRO A 346 44.59 3.08 -2.61
N GLY A 347 43.59 2.42 -3.17
CA GLY A 347 43.58 1.89 -4.52
C GLY A 347 42.22 2.05 -5.18
N VAL A 348 42.04 1.35 -6.30
CA VAL A 348 40.79 1.24 -7.04
C VAL A 348 40.41 -0.22 -7.11
N ARG A 349 39.14 -0.54 -6.84
CA ARG A 349 38.58 -1.89 -6.98
C ARG A 349 37.54 -1.92 -8.08
N LEU A 350 37.62 -2.95 -8.91
CA LEU A 350 36.50 -3.43 -9.72
C LEU A 350 35.98 -4.72 -9.12
N LEU A 351 34.65 -4.87 -9.06
CA LEU A 351 33.97 -6.03 -8.50
C LEU A 351 32.95 -6.55 -9.51
N VAL A 352 32.95 -7.86 -9.74
CA VAL A 352 31.85 -8.57 -10.40
C VAL A 352 31.37 -9.64 -9.43
N ASP A 353 30.07 -9.68 -9.18
CA ASP A 353 29.48 -10.70 -8.32
C ASP A 353 28.24 -11.37 -8.95
N LEU A 354 27.97 -12.58 -8.48
CA LEU A 354 26.83 -13.39 -8.88
C LEU A 354 26.22 -13.99 -7.63
N HIS A 355 24.93 -13.75 -7.39
CA HIS A 355 24.22 -14.25 -6.22
C HIS A 355 22.98 -15.04 -6.61
N LEU A 356 22.80 -16.22 -6.01
CA LEU A 356 21.56 -16.99 -6.02
C LEU A 356 21.02 -17.03 -4.58
N GLY A 357 20.07 -16.15 -4.30
CA GLY A 357 19.62 -15.87 -2.95
C GLY A 357 20.77 -15.32 -2.09
N PRO A 358 20.93 -15.81 -0.86
CA PRO A 358 21.95 -15.29 0.05
C PRO A 358 23.37 -15.72 -0.34
N VAL A 359 23.53 -16.75 -1.18
CA VAL A 359 24.84 -17.31 -1.54
C VAL A 359 25.31 -16.74 -2.87
N GLY A 360 26.57 -16.34 -2.95
CA GLY A 360 27.15 -15.83 -4.19
C GLY A 360 28.65 -16.04 -4.30
N ALA A 361 29.17 -15.71 -5.48
CA ALA A 361 30.59 -15.64 -5.74
C ALA A 361 30.93 -14.23 -6.20
N ALA A 362 32.05 -13.70 -5.72
CA ALA A 362 32.55 -12.39 -6.06
C ALA A 362 33.99 -12.47 -6.53
N PHE A 363 34.24 -11.84 -7.67
CA PHE A 363 35.55 -11.64 -8.23
C PHE A 363 35.92 -10.16 -8.09
N SER A 364 37.07 -9.87 -7.48
CA SER A 364 37.57 -8.51 -7.36
C SER A 364 38.95 -8.36 -7.99
N TRP A 365 39.16 -7.21 -8.60
CA TRP A 365 40.46 -6.73 -9.04
C TRP A 365 40.77 -5.41 -8.34
N ASP A 366 41.86 -5.39 -7.59
CA ASP A 366 42.37 -4.21 -6.92
C ASP A 366 43.62 -3.72 -7.63
N HIS A 367 43.72 -2.41 -7.83
CA HIS A 367 44.92 -1.74 -8.29
C HIS A 367 45.35 -0.66 -7.31
N TYR A 368 46.58 -0.75 -6.83
CA TYR A 368 47.18 0.21 -5.92
C TYR A 368 48.22 1.03 -6.67
N PRO A 369 47.92 2.29 -7.03
CA PRO A 369 48.84 3.12 -7.79
C PRO A 369 50.02 3.60 -6.92
N ARG A 370 51.08 4.06 -7.60
CA ARG A 370 52.22 4.71 -6.95
C ARG A 370 51.84 6.12 -6.50
N LEU A 371 51.62 6.28 -5.20
CA LEU A 371 51.24 7.58 -4.60
C LEU A 371 52.38 8.26 -3.83
N ARG A 372 53.46 7.53 -3.53
CA ARG A 372 54.68 8.04 -2.89
C ARG A 372 55.91 7.44 -3.56
N GLU A 373 57.02 8.17 -3.51
CA GLU A 373 58.32 7.66 -3.94
C GLU A 373 58.72 6.42 -3.13
N GLY A 374 59.31 5.43 -3.80
CA GLY A 374 59.70 4.15 -3.19
C GLY A 374 58.61 3.07 -3.14
N LEU A 375 57.37 3.38 -3.58
CA LEU A 375 56.28 2.40 -3.65
C LEU A 375 56.01 1.97 -5.08
N GLU A 376 56.22 0.68 -5.37
CA GLU A 376 55.85 0.12 -6.68
C GLU A 376 54.33 -0.10 -6.79
N PRO A 377 53.71 0.19 -7.95
CA PRO A 377 52.32 -0.11 -8.18
C PRO A 377 52.12 -1.63 -8.24
N PHE A 378 50.98 -2.10 -7.75
CA PHE A 378 50.65 -3.52 -7.81
C PHE A 378 49.15 -3.75 -7.99
N SER A 379 48.82 -4.90 -8.56
CA SER A 379 47.43 -5.37 -8.70
C SER A 379 47.22 -6.68 -7.98
N ARG A 380 46.00 -6.91 -7.51
CA ARG A 380 45.58 -8.14 -6.85
C ARG A 380 44.26 -8.61 -7.40
N LEU A 381 44.13 -9.92 -7.52
CA LEU A 381 42.88 -10.59 -7.88
C LEU A 381 42.42 -11.41 -6.69
N ALA A 382 41.12 -11.40 -6.40
CA ALA A 382 40.55 -12.29 -5.40
C ALA A 382 39.25 -12.91 -5.90
N LEU A 383 39.02 -14.15 -5.47
CA LEU A 383 37.77 -14.86 -5.63
C LEU A 383 37.24 -15.22 -4.26
N LEU A 384 36.02 -14.80 -3.96
CA LEU A 384 35.34 -15.01 -2.69
C LEU A 384 34.03 -15.76 -2.92
N LEU A 385 33.77 -16.77 -2.10
CA LEU A 385 32.42 -17.26 -1.86
C LEU A 385 31.82 -16.38 -0.75
N GLN A 386 30.58 -15.92 -0.95
CA GLN A 386 29.93 -14.97 -0.05
C GLN A 386 28.55 -15.47 0.38
N VAL A 387 28.19 -15.14 1.61
CA VAL A 387 26.85 -15.34 2.17
C VAL A 387 26.37 -14.02 2.75
N GLY A 388 25.21 -13.54 2.31
CA GLY A 388 24.52 -12.44 2.95
C GLY A 388 23.54 -12.96 4.00
N LEU A 389 23.55 -12.29 5.16
CA LEU A 389 22.63 -12.51 6.27
C LEU A 389 21.61 -11.38 6.26
#